data_AF-A0A9E3L7V0-F1
#
_entry.id   AF-A0A9E3L7V0-F1
#
_cell.length_a   1.000
_cell.length_b   1.000
_cell.length_c   1.000
_cell.angle_alpha   90.00
_cell.angle_beta   90.00
_cell.angle_gamma   90.00
#
_symmetry.space_group_name_H-M   'P 1'
#
loop_
_entity.id
_entity.type
_entity.pdbx_description
1 polymer ?
#
loop_
_entity_poly.entity_id
_entity_poly.type
_entity_poly.pdbx_seq_one_letter_code
_entity_poly.pdbx_strand_id
1 'polypeptide(L)'
;GSIQAGDTVWLAGGSYSAPLTIQASGSPGSPVTVLRARSTDSAAASAAGWNSSFDSQVAFSGSNWPFLSIPAGHDITVDGRVASGILLQIPSTGGYASQGAQNGNVADVTISNVEIIGPAATSGLSWARYGFTWAPSSNTVTNVTFDHCIVHQICEAFRASNWNGVVIQYCTIYDVTSDNIDHDDIIYSYPSQNLTWRYNTIYNSPNDGLFFEWGGAVNLYFYGNVFYNAVYSMIQTKAPGNYGPIYVYNNVFAGVDSNWNYGWISFGGTTDPNTQVYNNVFFNSSNTSNAGGPVHSDYNAYYPAIVNGFSWPSNEPHSLALIADPFVNSAQGDFHLTAAGAAALQNGLPLATDGFINKDMDGNTRGSSGGWTIGAYQYSSGSPAPQPTPLPPTNLQITSSQ
;
A
#
# COMPACT_ATOMS: atom_id res chain seq x y z
N GLY A 1 28.45 21.94 4.99
CA GLY A 1 28.04 21.98 6.41
C GLY A 1 27.45 20.62 6.76
N SER A 2 27.45 20.25 8.03
CA SER A 2 26.71 19.08 8.49
C SER A 2 25.23 19.44 8.61
N ILE A 3 24.34 18.56 8.14
CA ILE A 3 22.89 18.67 8.37
C ILE A 3 22.61 18.47 9.86
N GLN A 4 21.73 19.28 10.44
CA GLN A 4 21.29 19.25 11.84
C GLN A 4 19.76 19.08 11.93
N ALA A 5 19.25 18.81 13.13
CA ALA A 5 17.82 18.77 13.39
C ALA A 5 17.14 20.11 13.02
N GLY A 6 16.00 20.03 12.34
CA GLY A 6 15.26 21.19 11.82
C GLY A 6 15.74 21.70 10.46
N ASP A 7 16.87 21.20 9.93
CA ASP A 7 17.34 21.59 8.60
C ASP A 7 16.44 21.02 7.50
N THR A 8 16.32 21.78 6.42
CA THR A 8 15.66 21.35 5.18
C THR A 8 16.68 21.27 4.04
N VAL A 9 16.75 20.11 3.40
CA VAL A 9 17.47 19.85 2.15
C VAL A 9 16.50 19.96 0.99
N TRP A 10 16.76 20.88 0.08
CA TRP A 10 15.98 21.06 -1.14
C TRP A 10 16.63 20.33 -2.32
N LEU A 11 15.93 19.34 -2.87
CA LEU A 11 16.34 18.60 -4.06
C LEU A 11 15.87 19.35 -5.30
N ALA A 12 16.81 19.85 -6.10
CA ALA A 12 16.51 20.41 -7.42
C ALA A 12 16.03 19.30 -8.37
N GLY A 13 15.01 19.56 -9.18
CA GLY A 13 14.56 18.64 -10.22
C GLY A 13 15.66 18.32 -11.24
N GLY A 14 15.67 17.09 -11.73
CA GLY A 14 16.73 16.55 -12.60
C GLY A 14 17.07 15.10 -12.30
N SER A 15 18.08 14.58 -12.98
CA SER A 15 18.53 13.20 -12.85
C SER A 15 19.76 13.07 -11.95
N TYR A 16 19.72 12.12 -11.01
CA TYR A 16 20.76 11.82 -10.04
C TYR A 16 21.21 10.38 -10.22
N SER A 17 22.51 10.17 -10.47
CA SER A 17 23.11 8.84 -10.62
C SER A 17 23.73 8.26 -9.34
N ALA A 18 23.76 9.07 -8.28
CA ALA A 18 24.29 8.71 -6.98
C ALA A 18 23.15 8.57 -5.97
N PRO A 19 23.24 7.63 -5.02
CA PRO A 19 22.30 7.51 -3.92
C PRO A 19 22.17 8.78 -3.09
N LEU A 20 20.97 9.02 -2.59
CA LEU A 20 20.72 9.88 -1.44
C LEU A 20 20.76 9.03 -0.16
N THR A 21 21.82 9.20 0.63
CA THR A 21 21.97 8.56 1.94
C THR A 21 21.78 9.60 3.04
N ILE A 22 20.75 9.41 3.87
CA ILE A 22 20.44 10.29 5.01
C ILE A 22 21.01 9.64 6.27
N GLN A 23 22.06 10.23 6.83
CA GLN A 23 22.73 9.76 8.05
C GLN A 23 22.51 10.70 9.25
N ALA A 24 21.82 11.82 9.03
CA ALA A 24 21.45 12.74 10.09
C ALA A 24 20.10 12.34 10.70
N SER A 25 19.93 12.60 11.99
CA SER A 25 18.64 12.53 12.68
C SER A 25 18.12 13.93 12.97
N GLY A 26 16.79 14.06 13.00
CA GLY A 26 16.12 15.22 13.57
C GLY A 26 15.95 15.09 15.07
N SER A 27 14.95 15.81 15.57
CA SER A 27 14.39 15.64 16.91
C SER A 27 12.87 15.84 16.86
N PRO A 28 12.09 15.38 17.85
CA PRO A 28 10.65 15.61 17.88
C PRO A 28 10.30 17.10 17.73
N GLY A 29 9.48 17.43 16.73
CA GLY A 29 9.11 18.82 16.39
C GLY A 29 10.17 19.60 15.60
N SER A 30 11.31 19.00 15.25
CA SER A 30 12.35 19.58 14.39
C SER A 30 13.01 18.48 13.54
N PRO A 31 12.26 17.88 12.61
CA PRO A 31 12.78 16.79 11.78
C PRO A 31 13.87 17.28 10.81
N VAL A 32 14.74 16.37 10.37
CA VAL A 32 15.52 16.59 9.15
C VAL A 32 14.57 16.39 7.97
N THR A 33 14.41 17.41 7.14
CA THR A 33 13.44 17.38 6.04
C THR A 33 14.17 17.38 4.70
N VAL A 34 13.81 16.47 3.80
CA VAL A 34 14.28 16.43 2.42
C VAL A 34 13.08 16.61 1.50
N LEU A 35 13.08 17.70 0.74
CA LEU A 35 11.95 18.11 -0.09
C LEU A 35 12.37 18.26 -1.54
N ARG A 36 11.51 17.86 -2.47
CA ARG A 36 11.58 18.37 -3.84
C ARG A 36 11.38 19.89 -3.82
N ALA A 37 12.31 20.61 -4.46
CA ALA A 37 12.21 22.06 -4.63
C ALA A 37 11.14 22.44 -5.66
N ARG A 38 10.39 23.50 -5.34
CA ARG A 38 9.41 24.14 -6.23
C ARG A 38 9.74 25.61 -6.39
N SER A 39 9.31 26.18 -7.51
CA SER A 39 9.47 27.62 -7.80
C SER A 39 8.80 28.52 -6.76
N THR A 40 7.84 28.00 -6.00
CA THR A 40 7.14 28.70 -4.91
C THR A 40 7.89 28.70 -3.59
N ASP A 41 8.98 27.94 -3.44
CA ASP A 41 9.74 27.89 -2.19
C ASP A 41 10.75 29.02 -2.13
N SER A 42 10.43 30.08 -1.37
CA SER A 42 11.30 31.25 -1.29
C SER A 42 12.74 30.92 -0.87
N ALA A 43 12.92 29.97 0.05
CA ALA A 43 14.25 29.54 0.51
C ALA A 43 15.08 28.89 -0.61
N ALA A 44 14.49 27.99 -1.41
CA ALA A 44 15.19 27.34 -2.52
C ALA A 44 15.32 28.26 -3.74
N ALA A 45 14.24 28.97 -4.10
CA ALA A 45 14.16 29.82 -5.29
C ALA A 45 15.03 31.08 -5.20
N SER A 46 15.40 31.53 -3.99
CA SER A 46 16.36 32.62 -3.78
C SER A 46 17.81 32.16 -3.61
N ALA A 47 18.06 30.84 -3.55
CA ALA A 47 19.40 30.31 -3.40
C ALA A 47 20.24 30.59 -4.66
N ALA A 48 21.53 30.88 -4.45
CA ALA A 48 22.46 31.07 -5.56
C ALA A 48 22.54 29.81 -6.42
N GLY A 49 22.41 29.98 -7.74
CA GLY A 49 22.41 28.87 -8.70
C GLY A 49 21.03 28.26 -8.98
N TRP A 50 19.95 28.72 -8.32
CA TRP A 50 18.60 28.31 -8.65
C TRP A 50 18.25 28.62 -10.12
N ASN A 51 17.55 27.69 -10.75
CA ASN A 51 16.92 27.84 -12.07
C ASN A 51 15.47 27.35 -11.98
N SER A 52 14.52 28.07 -12.59
CA SER A 52 13.12 27.66 -12.61
C SER A 52 12.88 26.27 -13.23
N SER A 53 13.80 25.77 -14.07
CA SER A 53 13.75 24.40 -14.60
C SER A 53 13.92 23.32 -13.53
N PHE A 54 14.44 23.66 -12.34
CA PHE A 54 14.55 22.75 -11.21
C PHE A 54 13.21 22.51 -10.51
N ASP A 55 12.15 23.26 -10.82
CA ASP A 55 10.78 22.86 -10.47
C ASP A 55 10.30 21.76 -11.43
N SER A 56 10.96 20.61 -11.36
CA SER A 56 10.70 19.40 -12.15
C SER A 56 10.93 18.16 -11.28
N GLN A 57 10.56 16.98 -11.77
CA GLN A 57 10.71 15.72 -11.02
C GLN A 57 12.18 15.48 -10.63
N VAL A 58 12.40 14.94 -9.43
CA VAL A 58 13.71 14.46 -8.97
C VAL A 58 13.79 12.97 -9.30
N ALA A 59 14.68 12.57 -10.20
CA ALA A 59 14.79 11.18 -10.64
C ALA A 59 16.14 10.57 -10.27
N PHE A 60 16.13 9.57 -9.40
CA PHE A 60 17.29 8.75 -9.11
C PHE A 60 17.28 7.50 -10.00
N SER A 61 18.37 7.27 -10.73
CA SER A 61 18.52 6.14 -11.65
C SER A 61 19.99 5.74 -11.81
N GLY A 62 20.26 4.59 -12.41
CA GLY A 62 21.62 4.09 -12.65
C GLY A 62 21.92 2.80 -11.87
N SER A 63 23.20 2.46 -11.74
CA SER A 63 23.63 1.17 -11.19
C SER A 63 23.98 1.20 -9.69
N ASN A 64 23.96 2.39 -9.07
CA ASN A 64 24.30 2.56 -7.65
C ASN A 64 23.02 2.56 -6.82
N TRP A 65 22.57 1.37 -6.43
CA TRP A 65 21.44 1.19 -5.51
C TRP A 65 21.92 0.83 -4.09
N PRO A 66 21.12 1.09 -3.03
CA PRO A 66 19.80 1.74 -3.06
C PRO A 66 19.85 3.22 -3.44
N PHE A 67 18.79 3.77 -4.03
CA PHE A 67 18.75 5.19 -4.42
C PHE A 67 18.37 6.12 -3.26
N LEU A 68 17.50 5.65 -2.38
CA LEU A 68 17.16 6.33 -1.12
C LEU A 68 17.55 5.42 0.03
N SER A 69 18.46 5.86 0.89
CA SER A 69 18.93 5.09 2.03
C SER A 69 18.85 5.87 3.34
N ILE A 70 18.27 5.24 4.37
CA ILE A 70 18.28 5.70 5.76
C ILE A 70 18.86 4.56 6.62
N PRO A 71 20.20 4.44 6.71
CA PRO A 71 20.83 3.29 7.36
C PRO A 71 20.50 3.16 8.84
N ALA A 72 20.34 4.30 9.51
CA ALA A 72 19.91 4.47 10.89
C ALA A 72 19.50 5.95 11.07
N GLY A 73 18.60 6.23 12.00
CA GLY A 73 18.22 7.61 12.33
C GLY A 73 16.76 7.75 12.76
N HIS A 74 16.38 8.96 13.15
CA HIS A 74 15.00 9.25 13.54
C HIS A 74 14.58 10.68 13.23
N ASP A 75 13.27 10.94 13.26
CA ASP A 75 12.66 12.25 12.95
C ASP A 75 13.08 12.77 11.57
N ILE A 76 12.79 11.98 10.53
CA ILE A 76 13.16 12.30 9.14
C ILE A 76 11.90 12.41 8.29
N THR A 77 11.84 13.40 7.41
CA THR A 77 10.78 13.52 6.41
C THR A 77 11.40 13.59 5.02
N VAL A 78 10.94 12.74 4.10
CA VAL A 78 11.28 12.80 2.67
C VAL A 78 9.98 12.98 1.90
N ASP A 79 9.85 14.08 1.14
CA ASP A 79 8.61 14.39 0.44
C ASP A 79 8.84 14.93 -0.97
N GLY A 80 8.23 14.26 -1.97
CA GLY A 80 8.15 14.73 -3.35
C GLY A 80 7.20 15.92 -3.56
N ARG A 81 6.35 16.23 -2.58
CA ARG A 81 5.38 17.35 -2.47
C ARG A 81 4.25 17.37 -3.50
N VAL A 82 4.34 16.54 -4.53
CA VAL A 82 3.32 16.24 -5.53
C VAL A 82 3.48 14.78 -5.92
N ALA A 83 2.43 14.12 -6.40
CA ALA A 83 2.48 12.74 -6.87
C ALA A 83 3.69 12.50 -7.81
N SER A 84 4.46 11.44 -7.53
CA SER A 84 5.71 11.11 -8.23
C SER A 84 6.76 12.23 -8.25
N GLY A 85 6.75 13.15 -7.28
CA GLY A 85 7.71 14.26 -7.24
C GLY A 85 9.16 13.78 -7.11
N ILE A 86 9.37 12.65 -6.43
CA ILE A 86 10.64 11.92 -6.41
C ILE A 86 10.40 10.55 -7.05
N LEU A 87 11.25 10.19 -8.02
CA LEU A 87 11.25 8.90 -8.71
C LEU A 87 12.52 8.11 -8.37
N LEU A 88 12.37 6.86 -7.97
CA LEU A 88 13.44 5.89 -7.78
C LEU A 88 13.30 4.78 -8.83
N GLN A 89 14.14 4.82 -9.86
CA GLN A 89 14.05 3.92 -11.01
C GLN A 89 15.12 2.81 -10.95
N ILE A 90 14.70 1.58 -10.66
CA ILE A 90 15.57 0.40 -10.60
C ILE A 90 16.11 0.11 -12.01
N PRO A 91 17.42 -0.17 -12.17
CA PRO A 91 18.01 -0.44 -13.48
C PRO A 91 17.49 -1.77 -14.04
N SER A 92 17.71 -1.99 -15.34
CA SER A 92 17.30 -3.21 -16.06
C SER A 92 17.91 -4.51 -15.53
N THR A 93 18.92 -4.43 -14.67
CA THR A 93 19.57 -5.57 -14.01
C THR A 93 18.93 -5.94 -12.67
N GLY A 94 17.94 -5.16 -12.20
CA GLY A 94 17.36 -5.27 -10.85
C GLY A 94 18.15 -4.53 -9.77
N GLY A 95 17.70 -4.64 -8.51
CA GLY A 95 18.28 -3.96 -7.35
C GLY A 95 17.22 -3.48 -6.34
N TYR A 96 17.65 -2.65 -5.39
CA TYR A 96 16.78 -2.05 -4.36
C TYR A 96 16.51 -0.59 -4.69
N ALA A 97 15.26 -0.14 -4.67
CA ALA A 97 14.97 1.28 -4.83
C ALA A 97 15.24 2.06 -3.53
N SER A 98 14.68 1.57 -2.41
CA SER A 98 14.80 2.22 -1.11
C SER A 98 15.19 1.23 -0.01
N GLN A 99 15.97 1.73 0.93
CA GLN A 99 16.53 0.94 2.02
C GLN A 99 16.51 1.71 3.34
N GLY A 100 15.98 1.09 4.40
CA GLY A 100 16.03 1.63 5.76
C GLY A 100 16.56 0.63 6.79
N ALA A 101 17.14 1.12 7.87
CA ALA A 101 17.61 0.31 9.01
C ALA A 101 18.69 -0.75 8.69
N GLN A 102 19.59 -0.49 7.73
CA GLN A 102 20.71 -1.40 7.42
C GLN A 102 21.75 -1.45 8.55
N ASN A 103 22.04 -0.32 9.18
CA ASN A 103 23.18 -0.12 10.09
C ASN A 103 22.76 0.36 11.49
N GLY A 104 21.47 0.27 11.80
CA GLY A 104 20.91 0.63 13.09
C GLY A 104 19.39 0.75 13.00
N ASN A 105 18.77 1.18 14.08
CA ASN A 105 17.32 1.36 14.14
C ASN A 105 16.89 2.61 13.37
N VAL A 106 15.69 2.56 12.81
CA VAL A 106 15.01 3.71 12.21
C VAL A 106 13.71 3.97 12.95
N ALA A 107 13.43 5.23 13.30
CA ALA A 107 12.20 5.61 13.98
C ALA A 107 11.62 6.93 13.48
N ASP A 108 10.30 7.11 13.55
CA ASP A 108 9.64 8.41 13.32
C ASP A 108 10.01 9.02 11.96
N VAL A 109 9.88 8.22 10.89
CA VAL A 109 10.19 8.62 9.52
C VAL A 109 8.92 8.71 8.68
N THR A 110 8.80 9.77 7.88
CA THR A 110 7.75 9.88 6.86
C THR A 110 8.36 9.92 5.47
N ILE A 111 7.90 9.04 4.59
CA ILE A 111 8.22 9.03 3.16
C ILE A 111 6.94 9.31 2.39
N SER A 112 6.89 10.43 1.67
CA SER A 112 5.71 10.87 0.94
C SER A 112 5.98 11.19 -0.52
N ASN A 113 4.99 10.95 -1.38
CA ASN A 113 5.02 11.35 -2.79
C ASN A 113 6.25 10.82 -3.55
N VAL A 114 6.68 9.60 -3.21
CA VAL A 114 7.79 8.89 -3.86
C VAL A 114 7.21 7.81 -4.78
N GLU A 115 7.65 7.81 -6.03
CA GLU A 115 7.41 6.72 -6.97
C GLU A 115 8.63 5.79 -7.02
N ILE A 116 8.37 4.49 -6.96
CA ILE A 116 9.34 3.44 -7.21
C ILE A 116 8.85 2.66 -8.43
N ILE A 117 9.75 2.50 -9.40
CA ILE A 117 9.49 1.70 -10.59
C ILE A 117 10.62 0.69 -10.79
N GLY A 118 10.25 -0.57 -10.94
CA GLY A 118 11.16 -1.63 -11.37
C GLY A 118 11.22 -1.73 -12.90
N PRO A 119 12.24 -2.40 -13.47
CA PRO A 119 12.20 -2.68 -14.90
C PRO A 119 11.04 -3.63 -15.22
N ALA A 120 10.29 -3.34 -16.29
CA ALA A 120 9.23 -4.22 -16.79
C ALA A 120 9.72 -5.64 -17.11
N ALA A 121 10.99 -5.78 -17.48
CA ALA A 121 11.60 -7.06 -17.84
C ALA A 121 11.74 -7.97 -16.61
N THR A 122 11.23 -9.20 -16.74
CA THR A 122 11.30 -10.28 -15.73
C THR A 122 12.42 -11.30 -16.03
N SER A 123 13.26 -11.02 -17.02
CA SER A 123 14.35 -11.90 -17.46
C SER A 123 15.64 -11.11 -17.68
N GLY A 124 16.80 -11.76 -17.52
CA GLY A 124 18.11 -11.11 -17.67
C GLY A 124 18.52 -10.25 -16.45
N LEU A 125 17.80 -10.41 -15.34
CA LEU A 125 18.10 -9.77 -14.07
C LEU A 125 19.30 -10.43 -13.40
N SER A 126 20.13 -9.64 -12.73
CA SER A 126 21.21 -10.12 -11.86
C SER A 126 20.81 -10.05 -10.38
N TRP A 127 19.76 -9.29 -10.07
CA TRP A 127 19.17 -9.09 -8.76
C TRP A 127 17.66 -8.98 -8.90
N ALA A 128 16.93 -9.35 -7.86
CA ALA A 128 15.50 -9.12 -7.84
C ALA A 128 15.15 -7.62 -7.76
N ARG A 129 13.90 -7.30 -8.04
CA ARG A 129 13.38 -5.92 -8.12
C ARG A 129 12.65 -5.58 -6.83
N TYR A 130 13.32 -4.89 -5.89
CA TYR A 130 12.75 -4.61 -4.58
C TYR A 130 12.39 -3.13 -4.42
N GLY A 131 11.19 -2.87 -3.92
CA GLY A 131 10.69 -1.53 -3.61
C GLY A 131 11.31 -0.98 -2.32
N PHE A 132 10.49 -0.84 -1.28
CA PHE A 132 10.93 -0.43 0.04
C PHE A 132 11.45 -1.63 0.83
N THR A 133 12.77 -1.76 0.95
CA THR A 133 13.43 -2.82 1.73
C THR A 133 13.93 -2.28 3.06
N TRP A 134 13.07 -2.29 4.08
CA TRP A 134 13.37 -1.65 5.37
C TRP A 134 13.47 -2.69 6.49
N ALA A 135 14.60 -2.67 7.18
CA ALA A 135 15.13 -3.74 8.01
C ALA A 135 15.38 -5.06 7.23
N PRO A 136 16.31 -5.08 6.25
CA PRO A 136 16.85 -6.35 5.72
C PRO A 136 17.70 -7.12 6.77
N SER A 137 17.77 -6.64 8.00
CA SER A 137 18.58 -7.16 9.11
C SER A 137 17.73 -7.34 10.38
N SER A 138 18.36 -7.57 11.53
CA SER A 138 17.69 -7.67 12.83
C SER A 138 17.37 -6.32 13.48
N ASN A 139 17.60 -5.20 12.80
CA ASN A 139 17.29 -3.86 13.32
C ASN A 139 15.78 -3.59 13.30
N THR A 140 15.33 -2.61 14.09
CA THR A 140 13.91 -2.26 14.19
C THR A 140 13.54 -1.06 13.34
N VAL A 141 12.32 -1.07 12.80
CA VAL A 141 11.69 0.06 12.10
C VAL A 141 10.44 0.45 12.89
N THR A 142 10.44 1.65 13.47
CA THR A 142 9.38 2.07 14.40
C THR A 142 8.70 3.35 13.93
N ASN A 143 7.37 3.45 14.01
CA ASN A 143 6.63 4.69 13.71
C ASN A 143 6.97 5.28 12.33
N VAL A 144 7.07 4.44 11.30
CA VAL A 144 7.34 4.89 9.93
C VAL A 144 6.03 5.04 9.17
N THR A 145 5.90 6.09 8.39
CA THR A 145 4.75 6.33 7.51
C THR A 145 5.19 6.38 6.06
N PHE A 146 4.56 5.56 5.22
CA PHE A 146 4.61 5.67 3.77
C PHE A 146 3.28 6.25 3.29
N ASP A 147 3.30 7.39 2.62
CA ASP A 147 2.12 8.21 2.36
C ASP A 147 2.09 8.73 0.92
N HIS A 148 1.02 8.47 0.16
CA HIS A 148 0.94 8.88 -1.25
C HIS A 148 2.11 8.37 -2.12
N CYS A 149 2.68 7.21 -1.78
CA CYS A 149 3.73 6.58 -2.58
C CYS A 149 3.13 5.73 -3.70
N ILE A 150 3.88 5.58 -4.80
CA ILE A 150 3.53 4.69 -5.91
C ILE A 150 4.63 3.64 -6.03
N VAL A 151 4.28 2.36 -6.11
CA VAL A 151 5.25 1.27 -6.27
C VAL A 151 4.77 0.31 -7.34
N HIS A 152 5.54 0.11 -8.41
CA HIS A 152 5.11 -0.77 -9.50
C HIS A 152 6.23 -1.41 -10.33
N GLN A 153 5.86 -2.44 -11.09
CA GLN A 153 6.75 -3.21 -11.98
C GLN A 153 7.95 -3.83 -11.27
N ILE A 154 7.69 -4.38 -10.09
CA ILE A 154 8.67 -4.87 -9.12
C ILE A 154 8.30 -6.28 -8.69
N CYS A 155 9.21 -6.95 -7.98
CA CYS A 155 8.97 -8.27 -7.40
C CYS A 155 8.35 -8.17 -6.01
N GLU A 156 8.93 -7.40 -5.09
CA GLU A 156 8.34 -7.16 -3.77
C GLU A 156 8.20 -5.66 -3.49
N ALA A 157 6.99 -5.18 -3.17
CA ALA A 157 6.76 -3.75 -2.95
C ALA A 157 7.33 -3.28 -1.62
N PHE A 158 7.14 -4.09 -0.60
CA PHE A 158 7.72 -3.90 0.72
C PHE A 158 8.37 -5.19 1.19
N ARG A 159 9.61 -5.09 1.67
CA ARG A 159 10.21 -6.12 2.53
C ARG A 159 10.29 -5.55 3.94
N ALA A 160 9.62 -6.23 4.86
CA ALA A 160 9.51 -5.80 6.23
C ALA A 160 10.10 -6.84 7.18
N SER A 161 10.81 -6.36 8.20
CA SER A 161 11.26 -7.17 9.33
C SER A 161 11.28 -6.30 10.58
N ASN A 162 10.75 -6.81 11.70
CA ASN A 162 10.73 -6.07 12.98
C ASN A 162 10.11 -4.67 12.86
N TRP A 163 9.06 -4.52 12.04
CA TRP A 163 8.32 -3.27 11.95
C TRP A 163 7.37 -3.15 13.13
N ASN A 164 7.27 -1.95 13.70
CA ASN A 164 6.41 -1.64 14.83
C ASN A 164 5.77 -0.26 14.66
N GLY A 165 4.45 -0.19 14.52
CA GLY A 165 3.76 1.11 14.37
C GLY A 165 3.94 1.71 12.98
N VAL A 166 4.07 0.88 11.94
CA VAL A 166 4.24 1.35 10.57
C VAL A 166 2.87 1.55 9.90
N VAL A 167 2.71 2.69 9.23
CA VAL A 167 1.50 3.06 8.49
C VAL A 167 1.83 3.17 7.01
N ILE A 168 1.05 2.48 6.17
CA ILE A 168 1.07 2.61 4.71
C ILE A 168 -0.30 3.15 4.30
N GLN A 169 -0.33 4.36 3.75
CA GLN A 169 -1.57 5.05 3.45
C GLN A 169 -1.57 5.81 2.13
N TYR A 170 -2.74 5.89 1.50
CA TYR A 170 -2.95 6.60 0.22
C TYR A 170 -1.97 6.17 -0.88
N CYS A 171 -1.37 4.97 -0.76
CA CYS A 171 -0.41 4.47 -1.73
C CYS A 171 -1.11 3.76 -2.88
N THR A 172 -0.49 3.79 -4.06
CA THR A 172 -0.90 2.99 -5.22
C THR A 172 0.17 1.94 -5.51
N ILE A 173 -0.17 0.67 -5.42
CA ILE A 173 0.78 -0.44 -5.55
C ILE A 173 0.27 -1.40 -6.60
N TYR A 174 1.04 -1.63 -7.67
CA TYR A 174 0.54 -2.43 -8.78
C TYR A 174 1.61 -3.06 -9.66
N ASP A 175 1.18 -4.00 -10.52
CA ASP A 175 2.06 -4.74 -11.43
C ASP A 175 3.27 -5.34 -10.70
N VAL A 176 3.02 -5.82 -9.49
CA VAL A 176 3.97 -6.63 -8.75
C VAL A 176 4.03 -7.97 -9.47
N THR A 177 5.20 -8.49 -9.81
CA THR A 177 5.32 -9.68 -10.67
C THR A 177 6.58 -10.47 -10.34
N SER A 178 6.51 -11.80 -10.42
CA SER A 178 7.71 -12.62 -10.20
C SER A 178 8.75 -12.31 -11.26
N ASP A 179 10.01 -12.32 -10.84
CA ASP A 179 11.15 -11.94 -11.65
C ASP A 179 12.16 -13.09 -11.85
N ASN A 180 11.71 -14.33 -11.56
CA ASN A 180 12.49 -15.57 -11.59
C ASN A 180 13.69 -15.60 -10.62
N ILE A 181 13.87 -14.58 -9.79
CA ILE A 181 14.90 -14.54 -8.73
C ILE A 181 14.24 -14.65 -7.36
N ASP A 182 13.17 -13.89 -7.12
CA ASP A 182 12.42 -13.92 -5.87
C ASP A 182 10.91 -14.10 -6.09
N HIS A 183 10.19 -14.27 -4.99
CA HIS A 183 8.74 -14.35 -4.97
C HIS A 183 8.10 -12.96 -5.11
N ASP A 184 6.87 -12.91 -5.64
CA ASP A 184 6.15 -11.67 -5.88
C ASP A 184 5.08 -11.35 -4.83
N ASP A 185 5.35 -10.33 -4.03
CA ASP A 185 4.57 -9.95 -2.86
C ASP A 185 4.31 -8.43 -2.82
N ILE A 186 3.10 -8.00 -2.46
CA ILE A 186 2.86 -6.60 -2.07
C ILE A 186 3.70 -6.29 -0.83
N ILE A 187 3.68 -7.18 0.16
CA ILE A 187 4.62 -7.14 1.27
C ILE A 187 5.03 -8.56 1.63
N TYR A 188 6.32 -8.75 1.79
CA TYR A 188 6.89 -9.92 2.45
C TYR A 188 7.34 -9.52 3.85
N SER A 189 6.64 -10.01 4.88
CA SER A 189 6.80 -9.56 6.27
C SER A 189 7.33 -10.66 7.20
N TYR A 190 8.50 -10.38 7.78
CA TYR A 190 9.10 -11.06 8.93
C TYR A 190 8.77 -10.28 10.21
N PRO A 191 8.72 -10.94 11.38
CA PRO A 191 7.74 -10.63 12.41
C PRO A 191 7.54 -9.14 12.66
N SER A 192 6.36 -8.63 12.31
CA SER A 192 5.99 -7.23 12.41
C SER A 192 4.70 -7.07 13.20
N GLN A 193 4.54 -5.92 13.84
CA GLN A 193 3.40 -5.65 14.72
C GLN A 193 2.92 -4.20 14.61
N ASN A 194 1.68 -3.96 15.03
CA ASN A 194 1.05 -2.65 15.01
C ASN A 194 1.16 -2.01 13.60
N LEU A 195 0.82 -2.79 12.57
CA LEU A 195 0.86 -2.35 11.19
C LEU A 195 -0.49 -1.79 10.78
N THR A 196 -0.51 -0.71 10.02
CA THR A 196 -1.76 -0.15 9.46
C THR A 196 -1.61 0.06 7.97
N TRP A 197 -2.51 -0.53 7.21
CA TRP A 197 -2.71 -0.31 5.78
C TRP A 197 -4.06 0.35 5.58
N ARG A 198 -4.09 1.60 5.11
CA ARG A 198 -5.36 2.30 4.90
C ARG A 198 -5.43 3.15 3.66
N TYR A 199 -6.60 3.21 3.04
CA TYR A 199 -6.84 4.09 1.88
C TYR A 199 -5.88 3.85 0.71
N ASN A 200 -5.34 2.64 0.59
CA ASN A 200 -4.48 2.27 -0.52
C ASN A 200 -5.28 1.69 -1.67
N THR A 201 -4.75 1.85 -2.88
CA THR A 201 -5.20 1.13 -4.07
C THR A 201 -4.13 0.11 -4.47
N ILE A 202 -4.48 -1.17 -4.47
CA ILE A 202 -3.57 -2.29 -4.73
C ILE A 202 -4.14 -3.12 -5.87
N TYR A 203 -3.35 -3.41 -6.91
CA TYR A 203 -3.85 -4.24 -8.01
C TYR A 203 -2.80 -4.99 -8.80
N ASN A 204 -3.23 -5.97 -9.59
CA ASN A 204 -2.35 -6.79 -10.43
C ASN A 204 -1.23 -7.44 -9.59
N SER A 205 -1.62 -8.18 -8.55
CA SER A 205 -0.73 -8.96 -7.68
C SER A 205 -0.90 -10.46 -7.99
N PRO A 206 0.04 -11.10 -8.69
CA PRO A 206 -0.11 -12.46 -9.21
C PRO A 206 0.01 -13.54 -8.15
N ASN A 207 0.63 -13.26 -7.00
CA ASN A 207 0.97 -14.32 -6.07
C ASN A 207 0.56 -14.04 -4.64
N ASP A 208 1.44 -13.49 -3.79
CA ASP A 208 1.25 -13.61 -2.34
C ASP A 208 0.86 -12.30 -1.62
N GLY A 209 0.19 -11.39 -2.34
CA GLY A 209 -0.51 -10.23 -1.76
C GLY A 209 0.25 -9.60 -0.58
N LEU A 210 -0.45 -9.42 0.55
CA LEU A 210 0.20 -9.16 1.84
C LEU A 210 0.55 -10.49 2.53
N PHE A 211 1.82 -10.88 2.49
CA PHE A 211 2.32 -12.14 3.04
C PHE A 211 3.02 -11.96 4.39
N PHE A 212 2.53 -12.66 5.40
CA PHE A 212 3.09 -12.66 6.75
C PHE A 212 3.64 -14.02 7.14
N GLU A 213 4.91 -14.05 7.55
CA GLU A 213 5.60 -15.27 7.97
C GLU A 213 6.13 -15.14 9.42
N TRP A 214 6.33 -16.30 10.07
CA TRP A 214 6.98 -16.43 11.38
C TRP A 214 6.31 -15.70 12.55
N GLY A 215 4.99 -15.45 12.48
CA GLY A 215 4.22 -14.77 13.55
C GLY A 215 4.16 -13.24 13.40
N GLY A 216 4.30 -12.73 12.18
CA GLY A 216 4.43 -11.30 11.87
C GLY A 216 3.19 -10.46 11.57
N ALA A 217 2.02 -10.79 12.09
CA ALA A 217 0.80 -10.00 11.92
C ALA A 217 0.06 -9.82 13.25
N VAL A 218 0.69 -9.12 14.19
CA VAL A 218 0.09 -8.81 15.51
C VAL A 218 -0.41 -7.37 15.49
N ASN A 219 -1.68 -7.15 15.81
CA ASN A 219 -2.35 -5.84 15.67
C ASN A 219 -2.23 -5.27 14.25
N LEU A 220 -2.49 -6.09 13.24
CA LEU A 220 -2.57 -5.64 11.86
C LEU A 220 -3.94 -5.00 11.60
N TYR A 221 -3.95 -3.75 11.15
CA TYR A 221 -5.14 -3.05 10.67
C TYR A 221 -5.05 -2.91 9.14
N PHE A 222 -6.06 -3.40 8.43
CA PHE A 222 -6.20 -3.25 6.99
C PHE A 222 -7.59 -2.70 6.69
N TYR A 223 -7.71 -1.40 6.43
CA TYR A 223 -9.02 -0.78 6.25
C TYR A 223 -9.14 0.32 5.22
N GLY A 224 -10.33 0.46 4.62
CA GLY A 224 -10.57 1.51 3.63
C GLY A 224 -9.76 1.34 2.35
N ASN A 225 -9.20 0.15 2.09
CA ASN A 225 -8.39 -0.13 0.90
C ASN A 225 -9.26 -0.69 -0.22
N VAL A 226 -8.78 -0.51 -1.45
CA VAL A 226 -9.24 -1.21 -2.64
C VAL A 226 -8.12 -2.15 -3.07
N PHE A 227 -8.37 -3.45 -3.08
CA PHE A 227 -7.44 -4.47 -3.57
C PHE A 227 -8.13 -5.27 -4.68
N TYR A 228 -7.69 -5.15 -5.93
CA TYR A 228 -8.32 -5.84 -7.04
C TYR A 228 -7.38 -6.51 -8.02
N ASN A 229 -7.91 -7.42 -8.83
CA ASN A 229 -7.18 -8.14 -9.87
C ASN A 229 -5.95 -8.92 -9.37
N ALA A 230 -6.08 -9.56 -8.21
CA ALA A 230 -5.10 -10.53 -7.73
C ALA A 230 -5.45 -11.94 -8.21
N VAL A 231 -4.44 -12.76 -8.51
CA VAL A 231 -4.64 -14.15 -8.99
C VAL A 231 -4.79 -15.12 -7.81
N TYR A 232 -4.03 -14.91 -6.72
CA TYR A 232 -4.00 -15.80 -5.56
C TYR A 232 -4.32 -15.08 -4.24
N SER A 233 -3.36 -14.95 -3.32
CA SER A 233 -3.66 -14.38 -2.01
C SER A 233 -3.60 -12.86 -2.07
N MET A 234 -4.61 -12.22 -1.49
CA MET A 234 -4.63 -10.76 -1.25
C MET A 234 -4.06 -10.47 0.12
N ILE A 235 -4.41 -11.27 1.13
CA ILE A 235 -3.80 -11.22 2.47
C ILE A 235 -3.63 -12.65 2.96
N GLN A 236 -2.42 -13.01 3.36
CA GLN A 236 -2.10 -14.36 3.80
C GLN A 236 -1.18 -14.38 5.02
N THR A 237 -1.53 -15.21 6.00
CA THR A 237 -0.62 -15.63 7.07
C THR A 237 -0.19 -17.08 6.84
N LYS A 238 1.12 -17.36 6.96
CA LYS A 238 1.67 -18.70 6.71
C LYS A 238 1.66 -19.56 7.98
N ALA A 239 0.96 -20.68 7.98
CA ALA A 239 1.03 -21.65 9.07
C ALA A 239 2.32 -22.51 9.02
N PRO A 240 2.87 -22.96 10.17
CA PRO A 240 2.46 -22.62 11.53
C PRO A 240 2.94 -21.22 11.94
N GLY A 241 2.16 -20.54 12.77
CA GLY A 241 2.54 -19.25 13.38
C GLY A 241 1.50 -18.86 14.41
N ASN A 242 1.82 -17.90 15.28
CA ASN A 242 0.85 -17.28 16.19
C ASN A 242 0.57 -15.88 15.65
N TYR A 243 -0.49 -15.76 14.86
CA TYR A 243 -0.91 -14.48 14.29
C TYR A 243 -2.11 -13.94 15.05
N GLY A 244 -2.29 -12.62 14.95
CA GLY A 244 -3.43 -11.92 15.51
C GLY A 244 -3.12 -11.06 16.75
N PRO A 245 -4.03 -10.13 17.08
CA PRO A 245 -5.28 -9.90 16.35
C PRO A 245 -5.06 -9.18 15.02
N ILE A 246 -5.84 -9.57 14.00
CA ILE A 246 -5.87 -8.93 12.67
C ILE A 246 -7.26 -8.30 12.48
N TYR A 247 -7.30 -7.10 11.91
CA TYR A 247 -8.50 -6.30 11.77
C TYR A 247 -8.66 -5.85 10.31
N VAL A 248 -9.58 -6.47 9.57
CA VAL A 248 -9.85 -6.18 8.16
C VAL A 248 -11.21 -5.52 8.01
N TYR A 249 -11.22 -4.21 7.75
CA TYR A 249 -12.45 -3.41 7.79
C TYR A 249 -12.70 -2.58 6.55
N ASN A 250 -13.95 -2.45 6.12
CA ASN A 250 -14.33 -1.42 5.16
C ASN A 250 -13.47 -1.47 3.87
N ASN A 251 -13.13 -2.64 3.34
CA ASN A 251 -12.34 -2.76 2.11
C ASN A 251 -13.20 -3.22 0.93
N VAL A 252 -12.70 -3.01 -0.29
CA VAL A 252 -13.16 -3.74 -1.48
C VAL A 252 -12.05 -4.70 -1.91
N PHE A 253 -12.37 -5.99 -1.94
CA PHE A 253 -11.55 -7.04 -2.54
C PHE A 253 -12.20 -7.48 -3.83
N ALA A 254 -11.57 -7.26 -5.00
CA ALA A 254 -12.23 -7.48 -6.28
C ALA A 254 -11.45 -8.32 -7.32
N GLY A 255 -12.12 -9.26 -7.97
CA GLY A 255 -11.71 -9.85 -9.25
C GLY A 255 -12.43 -9.14 -10.40
N VAL A 256 -11.68 -8.53 -11.32
CA VAL A 256 -12.27 -7.75 -12.44
C VAL A 256 -12.34 -8.54 -13.75
N ASP A 257 -11.74 -9.74 -13.82
CA ASP A 257 -11.86 -10.68 -14.94
C ASP A 257 -12.39 -12.04 -14.44
N SER A 258 -13.48 -12.49 -15.05
CA SER A 258 -14.12 -13.78 -14.78
C SER A 258 -13.27 -15.00 -15.12
N ASN A 259 -12.19 -14.82 -15.89
CA ASN A 259 -11.43 -15.95 -16.41
C ASN A 259 -10.32 -16.44 -15.47
N TRP A 260 -9.73 -15.58 -14.62
CA TRP A 260 -8.48 -15.97 -13.93
C TRP A 260 -8.21 -15.37 -12.54
N ASN A 261 -9.00 -14.43 -12.02
CA ASN A 261 -8.57 -13.63 -10.86
C ASN A 261 -9.56 -13.70 -9.69
N TYR A 262 -9.50 -14.79 -8.94
CA TYR A 262 -10.26 -14.96 -7.70
C TYR A 262 -9.36 -14.79 -6.51
N GLY A 263 -8.86 -13.58 -6.28
CA GLY A 263 -8.04 -13.32 -5.11
C GLY A 263 -8.79 -13.66 -3.81
N TRP A 264 -8.08 -14.10 -2.79
CA TRP A 264 -8.68 -14.41 -1.49
C TRP A 264 -7.89 -13.86 -0.31
N ILE A 265 -8.58 -13.67 0.82
CA ILE A 265 -7.90 -13.51 2.11
C ILE A 265 -7.91 -14.85 2.87
N SER A 266 -6.82 -15.16 3.55
CA SER A 266 -6.66 -16.38 4.36
C SER A 266 -5.78 -16.13 5.58
N PHE A 267 -6.24 -16.58 6.74
CA PHE A 267 -5.56 -16.38 8.03
C PHE A 267 -5.09 -17.71 8.63
N GLY A 268 -4.30 -18.45 7.86
CA GLY A 268 -3.69 -19.70 8.29
C GLY A 268 -2.82 -19.52 9.54
N GLY A 269 -3.11 -20.30 10.59
CA GLY A 269 -2.38 -20.23 11.85
C GLY A 269 -2.78 -19.06 12.76
N THR A 270 -3.79 -18.26 12.42
CA THR A 270 -4.29 -17.25 13.36
C THR A 270 -4.94 -17.92 14.56
N THR A 271 -4.47 -17.57 15.75
CA THR A 271 -4.94 -18.13 17.03
C THR A 271 -5.63 -17.10 17.91
N ASP A 272 -5.52 -15.80 17.59
CA ASP A 272 -6.12 -14.75 18.42
C ASP A 272 -7.63 -14.60 18.16
N PRO A 273 -8.48 -14.78 19.18
CA PRO A 273 -9.94 -14.65 19.07
C PRO A 273 -10.45 -13.22 18.92
N ASN A 274 -9.58 -12.21 18.91
CA ASN A 274 -9.99 -10.84 18.62
C ASN A 274 -9.80 -10.48 17.15
N THR A 275 -9.38 -11.43 16.29
CA THR A 275 -9.28 -11.22 14.85
C THR A 275 -10.66 -10.99 14.23
N GLN A 276 -10.82 -9.91 13.44
CA GLN A 276 -12.09 -9.46 12.90
C GLN A 276 -12.02 -9.15 11.40
N VAL A 277 -13.07 -9.52 10.66
CA VAL A 277 -13.27 -9.21 9.24
C VAL A 277 -14.68 -8.67 9.04
N TYR A 278 -14.83 -7.34 9.01
CA TYR A 278 -16.13 -6.66 8.99
C TYR A 278 -16.26 -5.60 7.90
N ASN A 279 -17.48 -5.38 7.41
CA ASN A 279 -17.81 -4.33 6.44
C ASN A 279 -17.00 -4.39 5.13
N ASN A 280 -16.55 -5.55 4.69
CA ASN A 280 -15.81 -5.68 3.43
C ASN A 280 -16.76 -6.07 2.29
N VAL A 281 -16.45 -5.64 1.06
CA VAL A 281 -17.07 -6.17 -0.16
C VAL A 281 -16.10 -7.14 -0.81
N PHE A 282 -16.53 -8.38 -0.99
CA PHE A 282 -15.84 -9.43 -1.75
C PHE A 282 -16.53 -9.58 -3.12
N PHE A 283 -15.98 -8.93 -4.14
CA PHE A 283 -16.51 -8.90 -5.51
C PHE A 283 -15.69 -9.80 -6.44
N ASN A 284 -16.17 -10.97 -6.83
CA ASN A 284 -15.44 -12.03 -7.50
C ASN A 284 -14.15 -12.41 -6.76
N SER A 285 -14.21 -12.38 -5.42
CA SER A 285 -13.11 -12.71 -4.51
C SER A 285 -13.66 -13.53 -3.35
N SER A 286 -12.77 -14.15 -2.57
CA SER A 286 -13.18 -15.06 -1.49
C SER A 286 -12.64 -14.65 -0.13
N ASN A 287 -13.46 -14.86 0.90
CA ASN A 287 -13.05 -14.79 2.29
C ASN A 287 -12.92 -16.21 2.86
N THR A 288 -11.69 -16.73 2.96
CA THR A 288 -11.44 -18.09 3.48
C THR A 288 -11.01 -18.09 4.95
N SER A 289 -10.96 -16.91 5.58
CA SER A 289 -10.40 -16.74 6.92
C SER A 289 -11.14 -17.48 8.03
N ASN A 290 -12.41 -17.86 7.82
CA ASN A 290 -13.27 -18.52 8.81
C ASN A 290 -13.37 -20.06 8.62
N ALA A 291 -12.49 -20.69 7.85
CA ALA A 291 -12.52 -22.13 7.59
C ALA A 291 -11.98 -23.01 8.76
N GLY A 292 -12.30 -22.65 10.02
CA GLY A 292 -12.02 -23.48 11.21
C GLY A 292 -11.17 -22.84 12.32
N GLY A 293 -11.04 -21.51 12.37
CA GLY A 293 -10.23 -20.77 13.35
C GLY A 293 -11.02 -19.75 14.18
N PRO A 294 -10.36 -18.99 15.07
CA PRO A 294 -10.99 -18.04 15.99
C PRO A 294 -11.29 -16.67 15.33
N VAL A 295 -11.51 -16.64 14.02
CA VAL A 295 -11.74 -15.40 13.25
C VAL A 295 -13.22 -15.01 13.32
N HIS A 296 -13.51 -13.80 13.77
CA HIS A 296 -14.85 -13.23 13.76
C HIS A 296 -15.10 -12.50 12.45
N SER A 297 -15.90 -13.12 11.58
CA SER A 297 -16.25 -12.59 10.27
C SER A 297 -17.75 -12.33 10.23
N ASP A 298 -18.18 -11.12 9.86
CA ASP A 298 -19.60 -10.72 9.81
C ASP A 298 -19.77 -9.39 9.03
N TYR A 299 -21.00 -8.96 8.72
CA TYR A 299 -21.28 -7.69 8.06
C TYR A 299 -20.52 -7.47 6.74
N ASN A 300 -20.16 -8.54 6.04
CA ASN A 300 -19.50 -8.48 4.73
C ASN A 300 -20.51 -8.67 3.60
N ALA A 301 -20.21 -8.13 2.43
CA ALA A 301 -21.01 -8.32 1.22
C ALA A 301 -20.26 -9.17 0.19
N TYR A 302 -20.96 -10.06 -0.50
CA TYR A 302 -20.39 -11.01 -1.45
C TYR A 302 -21.10 -10.93 -2.80
N TYR A 303 -20.32 -10.87 -3.87
CA TYR A 303 -20.82 -10.94 -5.25
C TYR A 303 -19.86 -11.75 -6.11
N PRO A 304 -20.27 -12.82 -6.80
CA PRO A 304 -21.43 -13.63 -6.48
C PRO A 304 -21.31 -14.28 -5.08
N ALA A 305 -22.38 -14.91 -4.61
CA ALA A 305 -22.38 -15.62 -3.33
C ALA A 305 -21.44 -16.85 -3.28
N ILE A 306 -21.04 -17.36 -4.43
CA ILE A 306 -20.10 -18.48 -4.57
C ILE A 306 -19.09 -18.13 -5.66
N VAL A 307 -17.81 -18.15 -5.31
CA VAL A 307 -16.69 -17.88 -6.21
C VAL A 307 -15.73 -19.07 -6.14
N ASN A 308 -15.42 -19.70 -7.28
CA ASN A 308 -14.50 -20.83 -7.36
C ASN A 308 -14.79 -21.98 -6.37
N GLY A 309 -16.07 -22.27 -6.13
CA GLY A 309 -16.50 -23.30 -5.17
C GLY A 309 -16.46 -22.87 -3.69
N PHE A 310 -15.93 -21.69 -3.38
CA PHE A 310 -16.00 -21.08 -2.06
C PHE A 310 -17.29 -20.27 -1.94
N SER A 311 -18.17 -20.66 -1.02
CA SER A 311 -19.30 -19.84 -0.61
C SER A 311 -18.85 -18.80 0.42
N TRP A 312 -19.63 -17.73 0.58
CA TRP A 312 -19.56 -16.89 1.79
C TRP A 312 -19.50 -17.75 3.08
N PRO A 313 -18.80 -17.30 4.14
CA PRO A 313 -18.69 -18.09 5.36
C PRO A 313 -20.08 -18.30 5.99
N SER A 314 -20.44 -19.55 6.30
CA SER A 314 -21.80 -19.91 6.75
C SER A 314 -22.22 -19.31 8.11
N ASN A 315 -21.28 -18.69 8.82
CA ASN A 315 -21.46 -18.22 10.19
C ASN A 315 -21.51 -16.68 10.30
N GLU A 316 -21.73 -15.96 9.20
CA GLU A 316 -21.89 -14.49 9.19
C GLU A 316 -23.39 -14.10 9.21
N PRO A 317 -24.00 -13.81 10.38
CA PRO A 317 -25.45 -13.62 10.48
C PRO A 317 -25.96 -12.37 9.76
N HIS A 318 -25.09 -11.37 9.54
CA HIS A 318 -25.43 -10.10 8.92
C HIS A 318 -24.76 -9.93 7.54
N SER A 319 -24.25 -11.01 6.95
CA SER A 319 -23.69 -10.99 5.60
C SER A 319 -24.75 -10.68 4.54
N LEU A 320 -24.32 -10.07 3.45
CA LEU A 320 -25.16 -9.73 2.31
C LEU A 320 -24.71 -10.45 1.05
N ALA A 321 -25.65 -11.08 0.36
CA ALA A 321 -25.45 -11.55 -1.01
C ALA A 321 -25.94 -10.47 -1.98
N LEU A 322 -25.02 -9.94 -2.80
CA LEU A 322 -25.36 -8.99 -3.84
C LEU A 322 -25.88 -9.74 -5.07
N ILE A 323 -26.83 -9.13 -5.77
CA ILE A 323 -27.44 -9.69 -6.99
C ILE A 323 -27.02 -8.94 -8.27
N ALA A 324 -26.27 -7.86 -8.13
CA ALA A 324 -25.75 -7.04 -9.21
C ALA A 324 -24.48 -6.31 -8.76
N ASP A 325 -23.73 -5.78 -9.72
CA ASP A 325 -22.58 -4.91 -9.46
C ASP A 325 -23.02 -3.60 -8.77
N PRO A 326 -22.55 -3.33 -7.54
CA PRO A 326 -22.92 -2.10 -6.83
C PRO A 326 -22.12 -0.87 -7.29
N PHE A 327 -21.07 -1.06 -8.09
CA PHE A 327 -20.06 -0.06 -8.38
C PHE A 327 -20.34 0.74 -9.66
N VAL A 328 -19.74 1.92 -9.75
CA VAL A 328 -19.84 2.80 -10.93
C VAL A 328 -19.19 2.16 -12.15
N ASN A 329 -17.98 1.59 -12.01
CA ASN A 329 -17.28 0.91 -13.08
C ASN A 329 -16.20 -0.05 -12.55
N SER A 330 -16.63 -1.17 -11.96
CA SER A 330 -15.73 -2.18 -11.38
C SER A 330 -14.71 -2.72 -12.39
N ALA A 331 -15.08 -2.85 -13.67
CA ALA A 331 -14.21 -3.33 -14.75
C ALA A 331 -13.00 -2.43 -15.03
N GLN A 332 -13.05 -1.16 -14.61
CA GLN A 332 -11.94 -0.20 -14.71
C GLN A 332 -11.31 0.14 -13.35
N GLY A 333 -11.66 -0.61 -12.30
CA GLY A 333 -11.16 -0.36 -10.95
C GLY A 333 -11.84 0.81 -10.23
N ASP A 334 -12.96 1.34 -10.75
CA ASP A 334 -13.76 2.36 -10.07
C ASP A 334 -14.83 1.68 -9.20
N PHE A 335 -14.49 1.54 -7.92
CA PHE A 335 -15.34 0.93 -6.91
C PHE A 335 -16.14 1.93 -6.08
N HIS A 336 -16.31 3.17 -6.57
CA HIS A 336 -17.31 4.07 -6.00
C HIS A 336 -18.71 3.48 -6.19
N LEU A 337 -19.61 3.80 -5.27
CA LEU A 337 -20.94 3.21 -5.25
C LEU A 337 -21.90 3.97 -6.16
N THR A 338 -22.68 3.23 -6.95
CA THR A 338 -23.91 3.78 -7.52
C THR A 338 -24.93 4.05 -6.41
N ALA A 339 -25.96 4.85 -6.69
CA ALA A 339 -27.06 5.06 -5.73
C ALA A 339 -27.75 3.74 -5.33
N ALA A 340 -27.90 2.81 -6.28
CA ALA A 340 -28.47 1.48 -6.02
C ALA A 340 -27.53 0.61 -5.19
N GLY A 341 -26.23 0.62 -5.49
CA GLY A 341 -25.20 -0.07 -4.71
C GLY A 341 -25.12 0.44 -3.27
N ALA A 342 -25.21 1.76 -3.08
CA ALA A 342 -25.26 2.38 -1.77
C ALA A 342 -26.45 1.89 -0.94
N ALA A 343 -27.65 1.83 -1.52
CA ALA A 343 -28.84 1.32 -0.85
C ALA A 343 -28.69 -0.17 -0.49
N ALA A 344 -28.06 -0.97 -1.35
CA ALA A 344 -27.80 -2.38 -1.10
C ALA A 344 -26.76 -2.62 0.01
N LEU A 345 -25.79 -1.72 0.16
CA LEU A 345 -24.66 -1.86 1.08
C LEU A 345 -24.81 -1.06 2.38
N GLN A 346 -25.95 -0.39 2.60
CA GLN A 346 -26.22 0.40 3.81
C GLN A 346 -26.60 -0.48 5.02
N ASN A 347 -25.77 -1.45 5.33
CA ASN A 347 -25.94 -2.36 6.47
C ASN A 347 -24.64 -2.53 7.26
N GLY A 348 -23.68 -1.60 7.14
CA GLY A 348 -22.39 -1.72 7.81
C GLY A 348 -22.49 -1.55 9.32
N LEU A 349 -21.65 -2.28 10.05
CA LEU A 349 -21.46 -2.16 11.48
C LEU A 349 -20.65 -0.90 11.81
N PRO A 350 -21.13 0.02 12.68
CA PRO A 350 -20.30 1.09 13.20
C PRO A 350 -19.15 0.53 14.04
N LEU A 351 -17.91 0.83 13.65
CA LEU A 351 -16.70 0.35 14.32
C LEU A 351 -16.13 1.40 15.29
N ALA A 352 -15.38 0.94 16.29
CA ALA A 352 -14.67 1.84 17.20
C ALA A 352 -13.69 2.73 16.42
N THR A 353 -13.77 4.03 16.63
CA THR A 353 -13.03 5.00 15.83
C THR A 353 -11.62 5.23 16.38
N ASP A 354 -10.60 5.10 15.55
CA ASP A 354 -9.22 5.57 15.80
C ASP A 354 -8.99 7.02 15.29
N GLY A 355 -10.07 7.70 14.86
CA GLY A 355 -10.04 9.00 14.19
C GLY A 355 -9.96 8.90 12.65
N PHE A 356 -9.67 7.71 12.12
CA PHE A 356 -9.57 7.46 10.68
C PHE A 356 -10.58 6.43 10.20
N ILE A 357 -10.81 5.31 10.89
CA ILE A 357 -11.72 4.20 10.49
C ILE A 357 -13.15 4.67 10.18
N ASN A 358 -13.58 5.81 10.73
CA ASN A 358 -14.87 6.44 10.43
C ASN A 358 -14.87 7.30 9.16
N LYS A 359 -13.80 7.27 8.38
CA LYS A 359 -13.67 7.90 7.06
C LYS A 359 -13.61 6.84 5.97
N ASP A 360 -13.90 7.26 4.75
CA ASP A 360 -13.61 6.48 3.55
C ASP A 360 -12.37 7.02 2.82
N MET A 361 -12.03 6.39 1.69
CA MET A 361 -10.85 6.76 0.89
C MET A 361 -10.91 8.21 0.35
N ASP A 362 -12.11 8.79 0.21
CA ASP A 362 -12.32 10.17 -0.24
C ASP A 362 -12.40 11.17 0.93
N GLY A 363 -12.30 10.69 2.18
CA GLY A 363 -12.43 11.49 3.39
C GLY A 363 -13.87 11.76 3.85
N ASN A 364 -14.88 11.16 3.20
CA ASN A 364 -16.28 11.23 3.62
C ASN A 364 -16.45 10.54 4.98
N THR A 365 -17.26 11.14 5.86
CA THR A 365 -17.58 10.53 7.16
C THR A 365 -18.57 9.39 6.97
N ARG A 366 -18.21 8.19 7.45
CA ARG A 366 -19.09 7.01 7.47
C ARG A 366 -20.30 7.23 8.36
N GLY A 367 -21.46 6.72 7.92
CA GLY A 367 -22.73 6.93 8.64
C GLY A 367 -23.47 8.22 8.29
N SER A 368 -22.86 9.13 7.53
CA SER A 368 -23.47 10.43 7.17
C SER A 368 -24.76 10.29 6.36
N SER A 369 -24.95 9.17 5.64
CA SER A 369 -26.17 8.87 4.89
C SER A 369 -27.22 8.06 5.67
N GLY A 370 -27.09 7.95 7.00
CA GLY A 370 -28.03 7.24 7.89
C GLY A 370 -27.56 5.86 8.34
N GLY A 371 -26.44 5.37 7.81
CA GLY A 371 -25.79 4.11 8.20
C GLY A 371 -24.42 3.98 7.56
N TRP A 372 -23.57 3.11 8.12
CA TRP A 372 -22.28 2.82 7.49
C TRP A 372 -22.52 2.02 6.21
N THR A 373 -21.82 2.39 5.14
CA THR A 373 -21.81 1.58 3.94
C THR A 373 -20.69 0.55 4.02
N ILE A 374 -21.01 -0.71 3.69
CA ILE A 374 -20.04 -1.81 3.55
C ILE A 374 -19.13 -1.50 2.36
N GLY A 375 -17.81 -1.63 2.53
CA GLY A 375 -16.80 -1.39 1.50
C GLY A 375 -15.91 -0.15 1.74
N ALA A 376 -15.02 0.08 0.78
CA ALA A 376 -13.99 1.13 0.82
C ALA A 376 -14.55 2.56 0.77
N TYR A 377 -15.73 2.74 0.16
CA TYR A 377 -16.35 4.04 -0.07
C TYR A 377 -17.64 4.20 0.72
N GLN A 378 -17.86 5.40 1.24
CA GLN A 378 -19.11 5.83 1.85
C GLN A 378 -19.88 6.65 0.81
N TYR A 379 -21.12 6.25 0.53
CA TYR A 379 -21.94 7.02 -0.40
C TYR A 379 -22.37 8.36 0.21
N SER A 380 -22.12 9.44 -0.53
CA SER A 380 -22.61 10.79 -0.28
C SER A 380 -23.26 11.34 -1.54
N SER A 381 -24.53 11.76 -1.43
CA SER A 381 -25.24 12.39 -2.54
C SER A 381 -24.55 13.70 -2.93
N GLY A 382 -24.07 13.79 -4.17
CA GLY A 382 -23.42 15.01 -4.67
C GLY A 382 -21.94 15.14 -4.35
N SER A 383 -21.27 14.05 -3.93
CA SER A 383 -19.80 14.05 -3.95
C SER A 383 -19.30 14.35 -5.36
N PRO A 384 -18.24 15.16 -5.50
CA PRO A 384 -17.62 15.38 -6.81
C PRO A 384 -17.28 14.03 -7.42
N ALA A 385 -17.39 13.95 -8.75
CA ALA A 385 -16.92 12.78 -9.48
C ALA A 385 -15.51 12.44 -8.99
N PRO A 386 -15.21 11.16 -8.71
CA PRO A 386 -13.92 10.79 -8.17
C PRO A 386 -12.80 11.40 -9.02
N GLN A 387 -11.77 11.93 -8.37
CA GLN A 387 -10.54 12.19 -9.09
C GLN A 387 -10.12 10.85 -9.70
N PRO A 388 -9.92 10.76 -11.02
CA PRO A 388 -9.56 9.49 -11.63
C PRO A 388 -8.32 8.99 -10.93
N THR A 389 -8.45 7.85 -10.24
CA THR A 389 -7.30 6.99 -9.95
C THR A 389 -6.56 6.86 -11.27
N PRO A 390 -5.24 7.10 -11.35
CA PRO A 390 -4.50 6.93 -12.58
C PRO A 390 -4.89 5.57 -13.17
N LEU A 391 -5.52 5.60 -14.35
CA LEU A 391 -5.95 4.37 -15.00
C LEU A 391 -4.72 3.47 -15.13
N PRO A 392 -4.84 2.15 -14.95
CA PRO A 392 -3.79 1.23 -15.34
C PRO A 392 -3.35 1.59 -16.77
N PRO A 393 -2.05 1.77 -17.05
CA PRO A 393 -1.61 2.06 -18.40
C PRO A 393 -2.08 0.94 -19.33
N THR A 394 -3.05 1.23 -20.20
CA THR A 394 -3.46 0.30 -21.26
C THR A 394 -2.57 0.55 -22.48
N ASN A 395 -2.14 -0.52 -23.16
CA ASN A 395 -1.28 -0.46 -24.35
C ASN A 395 0.18 -0.01 -24.11
N LEU A 396 0.81 -0.40 -23.00
CA LEU A 396 2.28 -0.41 -22.91
C LEU A 396 2.86 -1.43 -23.89
N GLN A 397 3.10 -1.00 -25.13
CA GLN A 397 3.88 -1.75 -26.10
C GLN A 397 5.30 -1.18 -26.14
N ILE A 398 6.24 -1.94 -25.60
CA ILE A 398 7.68 -1.70 -25.79
C ILE A 398 8.07 -2.37 -27.10
N THR A 399 8.15 -1.59 -28.19
CA THR A 399 8.79 -2.07 -29.42
C THR A 399 10.30 -1.98 -29.24
N SER A 400 11.02 -3.07 -29.44
CA SER A 400 12.48 -3.06 -29.44
C SER A 400 12.98 -2.09 -30.51
N SER A 401 13.71 -1.04 -30.14
CA SER A 401 14.54 -0.30 -31.09
C SER A 401 15.64 -1.23 -31.58
N GLN A 402 15.73 -1.38 -32.91
CA GLN A 402 16.92 -1.95 -33.57
C GLN A 402 18.14 -1.08 -33.33
#